data_AF-B7FYC4-F1
#
_entry.id   AF-B7FYC4-F1
#
_cell.length_a   1.000
_cell.length_b   1.000
_cell.length_c   1.000
_cell.angle_alpha   90.00
_cell.angle_beta   90.00
_cell.angle_gamma   90.00
#
_symmetry.space_group_name_H-M   'P 1'
#
loop_
_entity.id
_entity.type
_entity.pdbx_description
1 polymer ?
#
loop_
_entity_poly.entity_id
_entity_poly.type
_entity_poly.pdbx_seq_one_letter_code
_entity_poly.pdbx_strand_id
1 'polypeptide(L)'
;MMFRANALRSALYRLTVQSREKSSTVVAATSRGGAIPANVLRGWYNTFGKSTAMYGTWLIMFIVIGEYVSGKATDGVWTMNNYGKTFTTMDWSKFDEFEEDEEEEEDEDDDDDEE
;
A
#
# COMPACT_ATOMS: atom_id res chain seq x y z
N MET A 1 -3.11 39.25 81.42
CA MET A 1 -3.94 38.04 81.17
C MET A 1 -4.23 37.97 79.68
N MET A 2 -3.67 36.98 78.99
CA MET A 2 -3.80 36.78 77.55
C MET A 2 -5.09 36.00 77.25
N PHE A 3 -5.99 36.59 76.46
CA PHE A 3 -7.01 35.83 75.73
C PHE A 3 -6.64 35.85 74.25
N ARG A 4 -6.34 34.67 73.70
CA ARG A 4 -6.25 34.45 72.26
C ARG A 4 -7.06 33.20 71.93
N ALA A 5 -8.36 33.40 71.74
CA ALA A 5 -9.16 32.54 70.89
C ALA A 5 -9.12 33.14 69.49
N ASN A 6 -8.68 32.37 68.50
CA ASN A 6 -9.14 32.46 67.12
C ASN A 6 -8.62 31.22 66.39
N ALA A 7 -9.43 30.18 66.46
CA ALA A 7 -9.38 29.08 65.51
C ALA A 7 -10.18 29.47 64.26
N LEU A 8 -9.70 28.94 63.14
CA LEU A 8 -10.42 28.66 61.89
C LEU A 8 -10.71 29.82 60.93
N ARG A 9 -10.52 29.46 59.65
CA ARG A 9 -10.96 30.03 58.36
C ARG A 9 -9.73 30.45 57.56
N SER A 10 -9.43 29.94 56.38
CA SER A 10 -10.28 29.25 55.40
C SER A 10 -9.37 28.73 54.29
N ALA A 11 -9.69 27.55 53.78
CA ALA A 11 -9.12 27.00 52.55
C ALA A 11 -9.38 27.96 51.37
N LEU A 12 -8.33 28.28 50.61
CA LEU A 12 -8.46 28.76 49.25
C LEU A 12 -7.53 27.94 48.37
N TYR A 13 -8.15 26.93 47.76
CA TYR A 13 -7.64 26.18 46.63
C TYR A 13 -7.18 27.15 45.53
N ARG A 14 -5.88 27.30 45.34
CA ARG A 14 -5.34 27.90 44.10
C ARG A 14 -5.35 26.82 43.02
N LEU A 15 -6.48 26.66 42.36
CA LEU A 15 -6.53 26.09 41.02
C LEU A 15 -5.92 27.12 40.06
N THR A 16 -4.60 27.05 39.87
CA THR A 16 -3.96 27.71 38.74
C THR A 16 -4.33 26.94 37.48
N VAL A 17 -5.30 27.43 36.73
CA VAL A 17 -5.53 27.04 35.34
C VAL A 17 -4.26 27.40 34.58
N GLN A 18 -3.41 26.42 34.27
CA GLN A 18 -2.36 26.62 33.29
C GLN A 18 -3.04 26.81 31.94
N SER A 19 -3.11 28.08 31.51
CA SER A 19 -3.35 28.43 30.12
C SER A 19 -2.27 27.74 29.28
N ARG A 20 -2.62 26.64 28.63
CA ARG A 20 -1.80 26.03 27.58
C ARG A 20 -1.83 27.00 26.40
N GLU A 21 -0.93 27.97 26.42
CA GLU A 21 -0.63 28.78 25.26
C GLU A 21 -0.24 27.83 24.13
N LYS A 22 -1.11 27.74 23.11
CA LYS A 22 -0.76 27.11 21.85
C LYS A 22 0.27 28.03 21.20
N SER A 23 1.53 27.85 21.58
CA SER A 23 2.66 28.40 20.85
C SER A 23 2.55 27.90 19.41
N SER A 24 2.01 28.75 18.54
CA SER A 24 2.01 28.52 17.11
C SER A 24 3.44 28.75 16.67
N THR A 25 4.26 27.70 16.75
CA THR A 25 5.58 27.68 16.15
C THR A 25 5.40 27.89 14.65
N VAL A 26 5.52 29.14 14.20
CA VAL A 26 5.65 29.45 12.77
C VAL A 26 7.05 28.97 12.39
N VAL A 27 7.15 27.70 12.00
CA VAL A 27 8.38 27.15 11.45
C VAL A 27 8.57 27.85 10.10
N ALA A 28 9.51 28.80 10.06
CA ALA A 28 9.96 29.40 8.81
C ALA A 28 10.47 28.27 7.90
N ALA A 29 9.76 28.02 6.81
CA ALA A 29 10.16 27.02 5.82
C ALA A 29 11.47 27.48 5.18
N THR A 30 12.59 26.94 5.67
CA THR A 30 13.88 27.02 4.98
C THR A 30 13.73 26.21 3.69
N SER A 31 13.41 26.87 2.59
CA SER A 31 13.45 26.29 1.25
C SER A 31 14.91 26.15 0.81
N ARG A 32 15.61 25.17 1.37
CA ARG A 32 16.89 24.71 0.82
C ARG A 32 16.63 23.41 0.05
N GLY A 33 16.52 23.56 -1.26
CA GLY A 33 16.81 22.55 -2.28
C GLY A 33 16.12 21.19 -2.11
N GLY A 34 15.00 20.99 -2.79
CA GLY A 34 14.41 19.66 -2.95
C GLY A 34 13.69 19.58 -4.29
N ALA A 35 13.85 18.46 -4.99
CA ALA A 35 13.31 18.17 -6.32
C ALA A 35 11.77 18.23 -6.45
N ILE A 36 11.06 18.52 -5.35
CA ILE A 36 9.61 18.57 -5.30
C ILE A 36 9.19 20.03 -5.10
N PRO A 37 8.40 20.60 -6.02
CA PRO A 37 8.05 22.01 -5.96
C PRO A 37 7.17 22.29 -4.73
N ALA A 38 7.39 23.45 -4.10
CA ALA A 38 6.83 23.78 -2.79
C ALA A 38 5.29 23.77 -2.74
N ASN A 39 4.63 24.06 -3.87
CA ASN A 39 3.18 23.98 -4.02
C ASN A 39 2.65 22.53 -3.89
N VAL A 40 3.39 21.54 -4.40
CA VAL A 40 3.01 20.12 -4.32
C VAL A 40 3.18 19.62 -2.88
N LEU A 41 4.30 19.91 -2.23
CA LEU A 41 4.52 19.55 -0.84
C LEU A 41 3.50 20.19 0.09
N ARG A 42 3.17 21.47 -0.14
CA ARG A 42 2.15 22.19 0.63
C ARG A 42 0.76 21.59 0.40
N GLY A 43 0.43 21.19 -0.83
CA GLY A 43 -0.82 20.49 -1.15
C GLY A 43 -0.91 19.14 -0.43
N TRP A 44 0.13 18.31 -0.53
CA TRP A 44 0.20 17.02 0.16
C TRP A 44 0.08 17.17 1.68
N TYR A 45 0.83 18.08 2.28
CA TYR A 45 0.78 18.29 3.72
C TYR A 45 -0.61 18.75 4.18
N ASN A 46 -1.26 19.63 3.41
CA ASN A 46 -2.60 20.10 3.73
C ASN A 46 -3.66 18.99 3.70
N THR A 47 -3.48 17.97 2.85
CA THR A 47 -4.44 16.86 2.70
C THR A 47 -4.12 15.69 3.63
N PHE A 48 -2.87 15.24 3.66
CA PHE A 48 -2.46 14.01 4.35
C PHE A 48 -1.64 14.28 5.61
N GLY A 49 -0.81 15.33 5.62
CA GLY A 49 0.16 15.59 6.69
C GLY A 49 -0.37 16.34 7.92
N LYS A 50 -1.54 16.98 7.85
CA LYS A 50 -2.10 17.78 8.97
C LYS A 50 -2.62 16.95 10.14
N SER A 51 -3.07 15.71 9.89
CA SER A 51 -3.64 14.83 10.91
C SER A 51 -2.80 13.57 11.04
N THR A 52 -2.42 13.21 12.26
CA THR A 52 -1.64 11.99 12.54
C THR A 52 -2.36 10.74 12.02
N ALA A 53 -3.69 10.68 12.15
CA ALA A 53 -4.47 9.56 11.64
C ALA A 53 -4.41 9.48 10.11
N MET A 54 -4.59 10.62 9.41
CA MET A 54 -4.53 10.68 7.94
C MET A 54 -3.13 10.34 7.42
N TYR A 55 -2.10 10.87 8.07
CA TYR A 55 -0.71 10.57 7.73
C TYR A 55 -0.40 9.08 7.92
N GLY A 56 -0.86 8.49 9.03
CA GLY A 56 -0.74 7.06 9.28
C GLY A 56 -1.44 6.20 8.22
N THR A 57 -2.69 6.53 7.88
CA THR A 57 -3.42 5.82 6.80
C THR A 57 -2.73 5.96 5.45
N TRP A 58 -2.20 7.15 5.13
CA TRP A 58 -1.44 7.39 3.90
C TRP A 58 -0.19 6.51 3.82
N LEU A 59 0.57 6.37 4.91
CA LEU A 59 1.73 5.48 4.96
C LEU A 59 1.34 4.02 4.76
N ILE A 60 0.30 3.55 5.44
CA ILE A 60 -0.17 2.16 5.31
C ILE A 60 -0.58 1.88 3.86
N MET A 61 -1.35 2.78 3.25
CA MET A 61 -1.74 2.66 1.85
C MET A 61 -0.50 2.60 0.93
N PHE A 62 0.50 3.43 1.18
CA PHE A 62 1.73 3.43 0.41
C PHE A 62 2.52 2.11 0.53
N ILE A 63 2.53 1.51 1.72
CA ILE A 63 3.15 0.19 1.95
C ILE A 63 2.42 -0.88 1.14
N VAL A 64 1.08 -0.95 1.24
CA VAL A 64 0.28 -1.96 0.54
C VAL A 64 0.45 -1.85 -0.98
N ILE A 65 0.37 -0.62 -1.52
CA ILE A 65 0.58 -0.39 -2.96
C ILE A 65 2.03 -0.73 -3.33
N GLY A 66 2.99 -0.30 -2.52
CA GLY A 66 4.41 -0.55 -2.75
C GLY A 66 4.74 -2.05 -2.79
N GLU A 67 4.18 -2.84 -1.88
CA GLU A 67 4.35 -4.29 -1.82
C GLU A 67 3.75 -4.96 -3.06
N TYR A 68 2.52 -4.60 -3.44
CA TYR A 68 1.89 -5.14 -4.66
C TYR A 68 2.70 -4.85 -5.93
N VAL A 69 3.11 -3.60 -6.12
CA VAL A 69 3.89 -3.18 -7.28
C VAL A 69 5.26 -3.85 -7.27
N SER A 70 5.93 -3.90 -6.12
CA SER A 70 7.25 -4.51 -6.00
C SER A 70 7.20 -6.01 -6.26
N GLY A 71 6.16 -6.72 -5.80
CA GLY A 71 5.96 -8.13 -6.09
C GLY A 71 5.83 -8.38 -7.60
N LYS A 72 4.92 -7.66 -8.26
CA LYS A 72 4.73 -7.76 -9.72
C LYS A 72 5.97 -7.40 -10.52
N ALA A 73 6.68 -6.34 -10.12
CA ALA A 73 7.89 -5.90 -10.80
C ALA A 73 9.02 -6.93 -10.65
N THR A 74 9.19 -7.47 -9.44
CA THR A 74 10.21 -8.49 -9.15
C THR A 74 9.92 -9.78 -9.91
N ASP A 75 8.67 -10.25 -9.90
CA ASP A 75 8.23 -11.41 -10.68
C ASP A 75 8.47 -11.19 -12.17
N GLY A 76 8.13 -10.00 -12.70
CA GLY A 76 8.36 -9.67 -14.10
C GLY A 76 9.84 -9.72 -14.48
N VAL A 77 10.71 -9.08 -13.70
CA VAL A 77 12.17 -9.12 -13.92
C VAL A 77 12.71 -10.55 -13.82
N TRP A 78 12.22 -11.32 -12.85
CA TRP A 78 12.62 -12.71 -12.67
C TRP A 78 12.19 -13.59 -13.86
N THR A 79 10.94 -13.49 -14.30
CA THR A 79 10.41 -14.26 -15.43
C THR A 79 11.08 -13.88 -16.73
N MET A 80 11.41 -12.60 -16.96
CA MET A 80 12.16 -12.17 -18.14
C MET A 80 13.56 -12.82 -18.18
N ASN A 81 14.26 -12.85 -17.04
CA ASN A 81 15.59 -13.46 -16.97
C ASN A 81 15.56 -14.99 -17.05
N ASN A 82 14.44 -15.61 -16.70
CA ASN A 82 14.26 -17.07 -16.71
C ASN A 82 13.25 -17.53 -17.79
N TYR A 83 13.06 -16.74 -18.84
CA TYR A 83 12.11 -17.02 -19.90
C TYR A 83 12.41 -18.37 -20.57
N GLY A 84 11.39 -19.21 -20.74
CA GLY A 84 11.51 -20.56 -21.30
C GLY A 84 12.05 -21.62 -20.33
N LYS A 85 12.42 -21.25 -19.09
CA LYS A 85 12.82 -22.19 -18.03
C LYS A 85 11.78 -22.33 -16.94
N THR A 86 10.85 -21.37 -16.83
CA THR A 86 9.75 -21.45 -15.86
C THR A 86 8.58 -22.23 -16.45
N PHE A 87 7.88 -23.00 -15.60
CA PHE A 87 6.71 -23.83 -15.98
C PHE A 87 5.66 -23.04 -16.77
N THR A 88 5.47 -21.76 -16.44
CA THR A 88 4.49 -20.88 -17.09
C THR A 88 4.94 -20.30 -18.42
N THR A 89 6.25 -20.34 -18.72
CA THR A 89 6.84 -19.84 -19.98
C THR A 89 7.34 -20.96 -20.88
N MET A 90 7.30 -22.21 -20.41
CA MET A 90 7.70 -23.39 -21.17
C MET A 90 6.65 -23.65 -22.23
N ASP A 91 7.10 -23.89 -23.46
CA ASP A 91 6.22 -24.26 -24.55
C ASP A 91 5.82 -25.74 -24.41
N TRP A 92 4.57 -25.98 -24.05
CA TRP A 92 4.04 -27.33 -23.83
C TRP A 92 3.67 -28.04 -25.13
N SER A 93 3.45 -27.30 -26.22
CA SER A 93 3.14 -27.90 -27.54
C SER A 93 4.32 -28.65 -28.14
N LYS A 94 5.52 -28.52 -27.55
CA LYS A 94 6.68 -29.35 -27.90
C LYS A 94 6.55 -30.80 -27.40
N PHE A 95 5.66 -31.04 -26.42
CA PHE A 95 5.43 -32.35 -25.82
C PHE A 95 4.08 -32.96 -26.22
N ASP A 96 3.22 -32.20 -26.89
CA ASP A 96 2.14 -32.80 -27.68
C ASP A 96 2.83 -33.49 -28.87
N GLU A 97 2.99 -34.81 -28.78
CA GLU A 97 3.27 -35.63 -29.95
C GLU A 97 2.19 -35.32 -30.98
N PHE A 98 2.62 -35.04 -32.21
CA PHE A 98 1.75 -34.80 -33.36
C PHE A 98 0.72 -35.95 -33.45
N GLU A 99 -0.51 -35.72 -32.99
CA GLU A 99 -1.72 -36.46 -33.41
C GLU A 99 -2.09 -36.02 -34.85
N GLU A 100 -1.12 -36.08 -35.78
CA GLU A 100 -1.33 -35.96 -37.22
C GLU A 100 -0.84 -37.27 -37.87
N ASP A 101 -1.56 -38.37 -37.61
CA ASP A 101 -1.48 -39.63 -38.36
C ASP A 101 -2.85 -40.36 -38.26
N GLU A 102 -3.96 -39.62 -38.48
CA GLU A 102 -5.29 -40.22 -38.77
C GLU A 102 -5.71 -39.87 -40.21
N GLU A 103 -4.89 -40.26 -41.19
CA GLU A 103 -5.31 -40.46 -42.58
C GLU A 103 -5.19 -41.95 -42.92
N GLU A 104 -6.13 -42.77 -42.46
CA GLU A 104 -6.43 -44.05 -43.11
C GLU A 104 -7.89 -44.03 -43.56
N GLU A 105 -8.07 -43.55 -44.79
CA GLU A 105 -9.27 -43.82 -45.58
C GLU A 105 -9.33 -45.34 -45.86
N GLU A 106 -10.20 -46.06 -45.15
CA GLU A 106 -10.69 -47.37 -45.59
C GLU A 106 -12.11 -47.20 -46.14
N ASP A 107 -12.16 -46.85 -47.43
CA ASP A 107 -13.25 -47.21 -48.33
C ASP A 107 -13.32 -48.75 -48.40
N GLU A 108 -14.30 -49.37 -47.74
CA GLU A 108 -14.84 -50.66 -48.19
C GLU A 108 -16.39 -50.57 -48.20
N ASP A 109 -16.90 -50.30 -49.40
CA ASP A 109 -18.20 -50.77 -49.88
C ASP A 109 -18.36 -52.26 -49.53
N ASP A 110 -19.40 -52.63 -48.77
CA ASP A 110 -19.97 -53.96 -48.87
C ASP A 110 -21.50 -53.87 -48.77
N ASP A 111 -22.12 -54.16 -49.92
CA ASP A 111 -23.53 -54.44 -50.13
C ASP A 111 -24.05 -55.45 -49.08
N ASP A 112 -25.20 -55.19 -48.45
CA ASP A 112 -26.18 -56.28 -48.22
C ASP A 112 -27.59 -55.76 -47.86
N ASP A 113 -28.46 -55.88 -48.87
CA ASP A 113 -29.77 -56.54 -48.83
C ASP A 113 -30.93 -56.08 -47.91
N GLU A 114 -31.95 -55.56 -48.62
CA GLU A 114 -33.35 -56.03 -48.65
C GLU A 114 -34.28 -56.02 -47.39
N GLU A 115 -35.46 -55.40 -47.62
CA GLU A 115 -36.75 -55.31 -46.87
C GLU A 115 -36.93 -54.31 -45.70
#